data_AF-A0A6L5E266-F1
#
_entry.id   AF-A0A6L5E266-F1
#
_cell.length_a   1.000
_cell.length_b   1.000
_cell.length_c   1.000
_cell.angle_alpha   90.00
_cell.angle_beta   90.00
_cell.angle_gamma   90.00
#
_symmetry.space_group_name_H-M   'P 1'
#
loop_
_entity.id
_entity.type
_entity.pdbx_description
1 polymer ?
#
loop_
_entity_poly.entity_id
_entity_poly.type
_entity_poly.pdbx_seq_one_letter_code
_entity_poly.pdbx_strand_id
1 'polypeptide(L)'
;MEKEKITRVLINCRQQAEQLRRLAGLADLRESGEIGMSGPALFQAGVVIDALCNATERAIEGIARLDRSETQLIAERDQVIAALDSMYEAVTGAPPEWSSAFGFTDAIEDVTSRIFDLENPGHVY
;
A
#
# COMPACT_ATOMS: atom_id res chain seq x y z
N MET A 1 13.40 12.25 -0.53
CA MET A 1 13.05 13.43 0.29
C MET A 1 12.20 13.12 1.53
N GLU A 2 10.96 12.63 1.44
CA GLU A 2 10.16 12.36 2.66
C GLU A 2 10.66 11.14 3.46
N LYS A 3 10.98 10.03 2.78
CA LYS A 3 11.57 8.84 3.42
C LYS A 3 12.85 9.17 4.18
N GLU A 4 13.75 9.96 3.60
CA GLU A 4 15.01 10.36 4.25
C GLU A 4 14.79 11.25 5.47
N LYS A 5 13.81 12.17 5.39
CA LYS A 5 13.40 12.98 6.55
C LYS A 5 12.87 12.10 7.67
N ILE A 6 12.02 11.12 7.35
CA ILE A 6 11.46 10.19 8.35
C ILE A 6 12.55 9.32 8.96
N THR A 7 13.46 8.76 8.15
CA THR A 7 14.62 8.02 8.66
C THR A 7 15.47 8.87 9.61
N ARG A 8 15.72 10.13 9.27
CA ARG A 8 16.47 11.05 10.13
C ARG A 8 15.75 11.29 11.47
N VAL A 9 14.43 11.49 11.44
CA VAL A 9 13.62 11.65 12.65
C VAL A 9 13.69 10.40 13.53
N LEU A 10 13.56 9.20 12.95
CA LEU A 10 13.64 7.94 13.69
C LEU A 10 14.99 7.75 14.39
N ILE A 11 16.09 8.10 13.72
CA ILE A 11 17.45 8.06 14.32
C ILE A 11 17.51 8.99 15.54
N ASN A 12 17.01 10.22 15.40
CA ASN A 12 17.02 11.19 16.49
C ASN A 12 16.14 10.73 17.68
N CYS A 13 14.96 10.18 17.41
CA CYS A 13 14.06 9.65 18.44
C CYS A 13 14.69 8.49 19.20
N ARG A 14 15.39 7.57 18.52
CA ARG A 14 16.12 6.48 19.17
C ARG A 14 17.24 7.00 20.08
N GLN A 15 17.96 8.02 19.62
CA GLN A 15 18.99 8.67 20.44
C GLN A 15 18.38 9.32 21.70
N GLN A 16 17.22 9.96 21.58
CA GLN A 16 16.49 10.53 22.72
C GLN A 16 15.98 9.45 23.69
N ALA A 17 15.48 8.33 23.18
CA ALA A 17 15.05 7.20 24.01
C ALA A 17 16.22 6.64 24.85
N GLU A 18 17.40 6.54 24.25
CA GLU A 18 18.61 6.11 24.95
C GLU A 18 19.04 7.13 26.02
N GLN A 19 18.98 8.42 25.71
CA GLN A 19 19.25 9.48 26.68
C GLN A 19 18.30 9.42 27.88
N LEU A 20 17.01 9.21 27.65
CA LEU A 20 16.00 9.07 28.72
C LEU A 20 16.26 7.86 29.62
N ARG A 21 16.69 6.71 29.06
CA ARG A 21 17.05 5.53 29.85
C ARG A 21 18.29 5.77 30.71
N ARG A 22 19.29 6.47 30.17
CA ARG A 22 20.49 6.86 30.93
C ARG A 22 20.11 7.77 32.09
N LEU A 23 19.24 8.76 31.85
CA LEU A 23 18.75 9.65 32.90
C LEU A 23 17.91 8.91 33.96
N ALA A 24 17.08 7.95 33.55
CA ALA A 24 16.34 7.11 34.49
C ALA A 24 17.28 6.35 35.44
N GLY A 25 18.35 5.73 34.91
CA GLY A 25 19.34 5.03 35.73
C GLY A 25 20.10 5.94 36.71
N LEU A 26 20.27 7.23 36.37
CA LEU A 26 20.86 8.22 37.29
C LEU A 26 19.87 8.71 38.35
N ALA A 27 18.58 8.75 38.04
CA ALA A 27 17.54 9.15 38.98
C ALA A 27 17.37 8.12 40.11
N ASP A 28 17.54 6.83 39.82
CA ASP A 28 17.47 5.76 40.82
C ASP A 28 18.67 5.75 41.80
N LEU A 29 19.76 6.46 41.48
CA LEU A 29 20.97 6.55 42.30
C LEU A 29 20.99 7.75 43.26
N ARG A 30 19.98 8.64 43.23
CA ARG A 30 19.95 9.87 44.06
C ARG A 30 18.98 9.73 45.22
N GLU A 31 19.47 9.89 46.46
CA GLU A 31 18.64 9.92 47.68
C GLU A 31 17.78 11.20 47.82
N SER A 32 18.09 12.29 47.09
CA SER A 32 17.33 13.53 47.16
C SER A 32 16.21 13.57 46.11
N GLY A 33 14.96 13.51 46.58
CA GLY A 33 13.73 13.54 45.78
C GLY A 33 13.41 14.88 45.09
N GLU A 34 14.40 15.54 44.49
CA GLU A 34 14.29 16.89 43.94
C GLU A 34 14.06 16.96 42.41
N ILE A 35 13.95 15.82 41.72
CA ILE A 35 13.57 15.83 40.30
C ILE A 35 12.06 15.63 40.19
N GLY A 36 11.36 16.59 39.57
CA GLY A 36 9.91 16.55 39.35
C GLY A 36 9.40 15.42 38.44
N MET A 37 10.27 14.51 37.99
CA MET A 37 9.93 13.30 37.24
C MET A 37 10.63 12.09 37.87
N SER A 38 9.87 11.03 38.15
CA SER A 38 10.43 9.79 38.72
C SER A 38 11.22 9.02 37.66
N GLY A 39 12.33 8.37 38.04
CA GLY A 39 13.12 7.47 37.17
C GLY A 39 12.25 6.50 36.34
N PRO A 40 11.21 5.88 36.91
CA PRO A 40 10.24 5.09 36.16
C PRO A 40 9.55 5.83 35.01
N ALA A 41 9.17 7.10 35.18
CA ALA A 41 8.53 7.87 34.11
C ALA A 41 9.48 8.13 32.93
N LEU A 42 10.76 8.42 33.22
CA LEU A 42 11.79 8.59 32.17
C LEU A 42 12.06 7.29 31.42
N PHE A 43 12.13 6.16 32.14
CA PHE A 43 12.29 4.86 31.52
C PHE A 43 11.11 4.51 30.61
N GLN A 44 9.88 4.71 31.10
CA GLN A 44 8.67 4.47 30.32
C GLN A 44 8.59 5.36 29.08
N ALA A 45 8.97 6.63 29.18
CA ALA A 45 9.05 7.51 28.01
C ALA A 45 10.01 6.96 26.95
N GLY A 46 11.18 6.45 27.34
CA GLY A 46 12.11 5.80 26.42
C GLY A 46 11.55 4.52 25.79
N VAL A 47 10.80 3.71 26.53
CA VAL A 47 10.12 2.51 26.00
C VAL A 47 9.06 2.89 24.97
N VAL A 48 8.22 3.88 25.26
CA VAL A 48 7.16 4.36 24.35
C VAL A 48 7.76 4.91 23.06
N ILE A 49 8.84 5.68 23.14
CA ILE A 49 9.51 6.22 21.94
C ILE A 49 10.01 5.07 21.04
N ASP A 50 10.66 4.05 21.59
CA ASP A 50 11.11 2.91 20.79
C ASP A 50 9.94 2.13 20.18
N ALA A 51 8.85 1.95 20.92
CA ALA A 51 7.64 1.31 20.40
C ALA A 51 7.06 2.09 19.21
N LEU A 52 6.99 3.42 19.32
CA LEU A 52 6.52 4.29 18.23
C LEU A 52 7.47 4.29 17.03
N CYS A 53 8.78 4.30 17.26
CA CYS A 53 9.77 4.19 16.18
C CYS A 53 9.60 2.87 15.41
N ASN A 54 9.46 1.75 16.13
CA ASN A 54 9.27 0.44 15.52
C ASN A 54 7.93 0.34 14.77
N ALA A 55 6.86 0.92 15.30
CA ALA A 55 5.57 0.95 14.60
C ALA A 55 5.64 1.79 13.33
N THR A 56 6.35 2.92 13.37
CA THR A 56 6.55 3.81 12.22
C THR A 56 7.37 3.12 11.12
N GLU A 57 8.45 2.42 11.47
CA GLU A 57 9.24 1.63 10.50
C GLU A 57 8.37 0.58 9.80
N ARG A 58 7.58 -0.20 10.56
CA ARG A 58 6.66 -1.18 9.98
C ARG A 58 5.61 -0.55 9.06
N ALA A 59 5.09 0.63 9.41
CA ALA A 59 4.13 1.34 8.59
C ALA A 59 4.77 1.76 7.25
N ILE A 60 5.99 2.29 7.27
CA ILE A 60 6.74 2.68 6.06
C ILE A 60 6.99 1.47 5.16
N GLU A 61 7.41 0.34 5.73
CA GLU A 61 7.61 -0.91 5.00
C GLU A 61 6.30 -1.43 4.40
N GLY A 62 5.20 -1.31 5.15
CA GLY A 62 3.85 -1.66 4.71
C GLY A 62 3.40 -0.84 3.50
N ILE A 63 3.56 0.49 3.58
CA ILE A 63 3.24 1.41 2.47
C ILE A 63 4.07 1.06 1.23
N ALA A 64 5.39 0.94 1.37
CA ALA A 64 6.26 0.62 0.23
C ALA A 64 5.96 -0.75 -0.40
N ARG A 65 5.44 -1.71 0.37
CA ARG A 65 4.96 -2.99 -0.16
C ARG A 65 3.64 -2.81 -0.91
N LEU A 66 2.70 -2.04 -0.37
CA LEU A 66 1.43 -1.75 -1.03
C LEU A 66 1.63 -1.00 -2.34
N ASP A 67 2.48 0.03 -2.38
CA ASP A 67 2.77 0.80 -3.61
C ASP A 67 3.27 -0.12 -4.74
N ARG A 68 4.17 -1.06 -4.40
CA ARG A 68 4.68 -2.05 -5.37
C ARG A 68 3.59 -3.02 -5.83
N SER A 69 2.77 -3.50 -4.89
CA SER A 69 1.67 -4.40 -5.21
C SER A 69 0.61 -3.72 -6.08
N GLU A 70 0.30 -2.46 -5.83
CA GLU A 70 -0.65 -1.68 -6.63
C GLU A 70 -0.13 -1.47 -8.04
N THR A 71 1.14 -1.07 -8.18
CA THR A 71 1.80 -0.92 -9.48
C THR A 71 1.76 -2.23 -10.27
N GLN A 72 2.02 -3.37 -9.60
CA GLN A 72 1.94 -4.69 -10.21
C GLN A 72 0.51 -5.03 -10.65
N LEU A 73 -0.49 -4.83 -9.79
CA LEU A 73 -1.89 -5.11 -10.11
C LEU A 73 -2.41 -4.26 -11.27
N ILE A 74 -1.98 -3.00 -11.37
CA ILE A 74 -2.31 -2.14 -12.51
C ILE A 74 -1.70 -2.72 -13.80
N ALA A 75 -0.42 -3.12 -13.78
CA ALA A 75 0.23 -3.70 -14.94
C ALA A 75 -0.41 -5.02 -15.38
N GLU A 76 -0.76 -5.89 -14.43
CA GLU A 76 -1.47 -7.15 -14.69
C GLU A 76 -2.87 -6.89 -15.27
N ARG A 77 -3.61 -5.94 -14.69
CA ARG A 77 -4.92 -5.53 -15.20
C ARG A 77 -4.82 -5.01 -16.63
N ASP A 78 -3.89 -4.10 -16.90
CA ASP A 78 -3.71 -3.48 -18.22
C ASP A 78 -3.34 -4.53 -19.27
N GLN A 79 -2.53 -5.53 -18.90
CA GLN A 79 -2.21 -6.66 -19.77
C GLN A 79 -3.44 -7.52 -20.08
N VAL A 80 -4.29 -7.80 -19.09
CA VAL A 80 -5.54 -8.55 -19.29
C VAL A 80 -6.52 -7.76 -20.16
N ILE A 81 -6.70 -6.47 -19.92
CA ILE A 81 -7.57 -5.61 -20.72
C ILE A 81 -7.08 -5.56 -22.18
N ALA A 82 -5.78 -5.39 -22.41
CA ALA A 82 -5.24 -5.38 -23.78
C ALA A 82 -5.49 -6.71 -24.53
N ALA A 83 -5.42 -7.84 -23.83
CA ALA A 83 -5.75 -9.15 -24.41
C ALA A 83 -7.25 -9.26 -24.74
N LEU A 84 -8.13 -8.76 -23.86
CA LEU A 84 -9.57 -8.73 -24.10
C LEU A 84 -9.95 -7.80 -25.26
N ASP A 85 -9.34 -6.61 -25.33
CA ASP A 85 -9.54 -5.65 -26.43
C ASP A 85 -9.17 -6.29 -27.76
N SER A 86 -8.00 -6.95 -27.81
CA SER A 86 -7.51 -7.63 -29.02
C SER A 86 -8.45 -8.76 -29.44
N MET A 87 -8.95 -9.55 -28.49
CA MET A 87 -9.91 -10.64 -28.75
C MET A 87 -11.22 -10.09 -29.30
N TYR A 88 -11.76 -9.06 -28.64
CA TYR A 88 -13.01 -8.44 -29.03
C TYR A 88 -12.91 -7.84 -30.44
N GLU A 89 -11.88 -7.03 -30.70
CA GLU A 89 -11.62 -6.41 -32.00
C GLU A 89 -11.44 -7.45 -33.11
N ALA A 90 -10.77 -8.56 -32.83
CA ALA A 90 -10.59 -9.63 -33.82
C ALA A 90 -11.92 -10.25 -34.28
N VAL A 91 -12.94 -10.28 -33.43
CA VAL A 91 -14.25 -10.88 -33.72
C VAL A 91 -15.23 -9.84 -34.27
N THR A 92 -15.29 -8.66 -33.65
CA THR A 92 -16.29 -7.63 -33.95
C THR A 92 -15.81 -6.63 -35.01
N GLY A 93 -14.49 -6.54 -35.22
CA GLY A 93 -13.86 -5.62 -36.16
C GLY A 93 -13.59 -4.21 -35.61
N ALA A 94 -13.90 -3.97 -34.33
CA ALA A 94 -13.62 -2.71 -33.65
C ALA A 94 -13.32 -2.96 -32.16
N PRO A 95 -12.50 -2.13 -31.49
CA PRO A 95 -12.22 -2.28 -30.07
C PRO A 95 -13.49 -2.04 -29.22
N PRO A 96 -13.58 -2.62 -28.02
CA PRO A 96 -14.71 -2.41 -27.13
C PRO A 96 -14.69 -0.99 -26.54
N GLU A 97 -15.87 -0.38 -26.38
CA GLU A 97 -16.02 0.91 -25.72
C GLU A 97 -16.36 0.73 -24.23
N TRP A 98 -15.32 0.50 -23.42
CA TRP A 98 -15.48 0.32 -21.98
C TRP A 98 -16.17 1.51 -21.33
N SER A 99 -17.20 1.23 -20.55
CA SER A 99 -17.91 2.26 -19.78
C SER A 99 -18.51 1.68 -18.50
N SER A 100 -19.06 2.53 -17.64
CA SER A 100 -19.83 2.08 -16.47
C SER A 100 -21.07 1.25 -16.83
N ALA A 101 -21.55 1.34 -18.07
CA ALA A 101 -22.74 0.62 -18.54
C ALA A 101 -22.39 -0.54 -19.49
N PHE A 102 -21.14 -0.66 -19.93
CA PHE A 102 -20.65 -1.70 -20.82
C PHE A 102 -19.39 -2.35 -20.23
N GLY A 103 -19.56 -3.55 -19.71
CA GLY A 103 -18.53 -4.31 -19.01
C GLY A 103 -18.18 -5.63 -19.71
N PHE A 104 -17.44 -6.48 -19.01
CA PHE A 104 -16.90 -7.72 -19.59
C PHE A 104 -17.98 -8.70 -20.05
N THR A 105 -19.11 -8.77 -19.34
CA THR A 105 -20.21 -9.66 -19.72
C THR A 105 -20.84 -9.22 -21.05
N ASP A 106 -21.07 -7.92 -21.23
CA ASP A 106 -21.61 -7.37 -22.47
C ASP A 106 -20.65 -7.63 -23.65
N ALA A 107 -19.35 -7.40 -23.44
CA ALA A 107 -18.34 -7.68 -24.45
C ALA A 107 -18.28 -9.17 -24.86
N ILE A 108 -18.47 -10.10 -23.91
CA ILE A 108 -18.52 -11.54 -24.17
C ILE A 108 -19.80 -11.91 -24.94
N GLU A 109 -20.93 -11.29 -24.62
CA GLU A 109 -22.21 -11.51 -25.30
C GLU A 109 -22.15 -11.05 -26.76
N ASP A 110 -21.58 -9.87 -27.03
CA ASP A 110 -21.37 -9.33 -28.37
C ASP A 110 -20.47 -10.24 -29.21
N VAL A 111 -19.34 -10.68 -28.64
CA VAL A 111 -18.42 -11.65 -29.28
C VAL A 111 -19.14 -12.97 -29.60
N THR A 112 -19.91 -13.49 -28.66
CA THR A 112 -20.64 -14.76 -28.83
C THR A 112 -21.69 -14.65 -29.93
N SER A 113 -22.47 -13.57 -29.92
CA SER A 113 -23.49 -13.29 -30.93
C SER A 113 -22.85 -13.13 -32.31
N ARG A 114 -21.73 -12.40 -32.39
CA ARG A 114 -21.03 -12.20 -33.64
C ARG A 114 -20.45 -13.49 -34.23
N ILE A 115 -19.88 -14.36 -33.40
CA ILE A 115 -19.41 -15.68 -33.83
C ILE A 115 -20.58 -16.50 -34.37
N PHE A 116 -21.71 -16.51 -33.66
CA PHE A 116 -22.91 -17.24 -34.10
C PHE A 116 -23.39 -16.77 -35.49
N ASP A 117 -23.44 -15.45 -35.72
CA ASP A 117 -23.83 -14.88 -37.01
C ASP A 117 -22.85 -15.24 -38.13
N LEU A 118 -21.55 -15.22 -37.84
CA LEU A 118 -20.50 -15.59 -38.79
C LEU A 118 -20.56 -17.08 -39.17
N GLU A 119 -20.93 -17.95 -38.22
CA GLU A 119 -21.10 -19.38 -38.44
C GLU A 119 -22.45 -19.71 -39.11
N ASN A 120 -23.46 -18.84 -38.99
CA ASN A 120 -24.82 -19.04 -39.50
C ASN A 120 -25.31 -17.87 -40.37
N PRO A 121 -24.68 -17.60 -41.53
CA PRO A 121 -24.92 -16.41 -42.36
C PRO A 121 -26.33 -16.29 -42.99
N GLY A 122 -27.26 -17.20 -42.67
CA GLY A 122 -28.65 -17.22 -43.15
C GLY A 122 -29.72 -17.07 -42.06
N HIS A 123 -29.35 -16.86 -40.79
CA HIS A 123 -30.28 -16.53 -39.72
C HIS A 123 -30.37 -15.00 -39.55
N VAL A 124 -31.14 -14.35 -40.43
CA VAL A 124 -31.61 -12.98 -40.21
C VAL A 124 -33.11 -13.08 -39.96
N TYR A 125 -33.55 -12.76 -38.73
CA TYR A 125 -34.97 -12.65 -38.39
C TYR A 125 -35.58 -11.36 -38.93
#